data_AF-A0A7R8ZUA7-F1
#
_entry.id   AF-A0A7R8ZUA7-F1
#
_cell.length_a   1.000
_cell.length_b   1.000
_cell.length_c   1.000
_cell.angle_alpha   90.00
_cell.angle_beta   90.00
_cell.angle_gamma   90.00
#
_symmetry.space_group_name_H-M   'P 1'
#
loop_
_entity.id
_entity.type
_entity.pdbx_description
1 polymer ?
#
loop_
_entity_poly.entity_id
_entity_poly.type
_entity_poly.pdbx_seq_one_letter_code
_entity_poly.pdbx_strand_id
1 'polypeptide(L)' 'MFVLRKLMQGDERVPKAPLGNNLRPLHPLSHRTVRTNIDFLRKEGDKCPPTMKPTVMYKEEPRLII' A
#
# COMPACT_ATOMS: atom_id res chain seq x y z
N MET A 1 6.29 8.99 -15.79
CA MET A 1 5.52 9.73 -14.78
C MET A 1 5.48 11.23 -15.11
N PHE A 2 4.89 11.61 -16.24
CA PHE A 2 4.87 13.02 -16.70
C PHE A 2 3.49 13.45 -17.20
N VAL A 3 2.74 12.54 -17.81
CA VAL A 3 1.38 12.82 -18.30
C VAL A 3 0.43 13.23 -17.17
N LEU A 4 0.48 12.56 -16.02
CA LEU A 4 -0.38 12.87 -14.87
C LEU A 4 -0.14 14.28 -14.29
N ARG A 5 1.05 14.85 -14.48
CA ARG A 5 1.37 16.21 -14.00
C ARG A 5 0.75 17.31 -14.87
N LYS A 6 0.16 16.96 -16.02
CA LYS A 6 -0.60 17.89 -16.87
C LYS A 6 -2.06 18.06 -16.43
N LEU A 7 -2.55 17.24 -15.50
CA LEU A 7 -3.91 17.35 -14.98
C LEU A 7 -4.07 18.66 -14.20
N MET A 8 -5.25 19.26 -14.30
CA MET A 8 -5.61 20.53 -13.63
C MET A 8 -6.77 20.30 -12.64
N GLN A 9 -6.87 21.14 -11.62
CA GLN A 9 -7.98 21.18 -10.68
C GLN A 9 -9.18 21.89 -11.31
N GLY A 10 -10.40 21.44 -10.97
CA GLY A 10 -11.64 22.02 -11.48
C GLY A 10 -12.11 21.37 -12.78
N ASP A 11 -13.12 21.97 -13.41
CA ASP A 11 -13.69 21.49 -14.66
C ASP A 11 -12.80 21.82 -15.86
N GLU A 12 -12.94 21.05 -16.93
CA GLU A 12 -12.16 21.25 -18.17
C GLU A 12 -12.33 22.65 -18.77
N ARG A 13 -13.53 23.22 -18.68
CA ARG A 13 -13.84 24.55 -19.22
C ARG A 13 -13.28 25.70 -18.38
N VAL A 14 -13.01 25.45 -17.09
CA VAL A 14 -12.53 26.45 -16.14
C VAL A 14 -11.43 25.84 -15.27
N PRO A 15 -10.25 25.56 -15.87
CA PRO A 15 -9.15 24.97 -15.14
C PRO A 15 -8.60 25.98 -14.13
N LYS A 16 -8.30 25.49 -12.91
CA LYS A 16 -7.70 26.26 -11.83
C LYS A 16 -6.19 26.03 -11.80
N ALA A 17 -5.66 25.51 -10.70
CA ALA A 17 -4.25 25.19 -10.55
C ALA A 17 -3.93 23.78 -11.08
N PRO A 18 -2.66 23.45 -11.37
CA PRO A 18 -2.23 22.07 -11.61
C PRO A 18 -2.68 21.13 -10.48
N LEU A 19 -3.15 19.93 -10.84
CA LEU A 19 -3.61 18.89 -9.93
C LEU A 19 -2.40 18.15 -9.31
N GLY A 20 -1.61 18.89 -8.54
CA GLY A 20 -0.45 18.39 -7.80
C GLY A 20 -0.77 18.08 -6.34
N ASN A 21 0.11 17.32 -5.70
CA ASN A 21 0.10 17.06 -4.25
C ASN A 21 -1.26 16.55 -3.69
N ASN A 22 -2.00 15.75 -4.46
CA ASN A 22 -3.25 15.11 -4.02
C ASN A 22 -2.99 13.90 -3.10
N LEU A 23 -2.04 14.06 -2.18
CA LEU A 23 -1.65 13.07 -1.19
C LEU A 23 -2.12 13.57 0.16
N ARG A 24 -2.76 12.70 0.94
CA ARG A 24 -3.04 12.97 2.35
C ARG A 24 -1.77 12.74 3.19
N PRO A 25 -1.47 13.58 4.19
CA PRO A 25 -0.33 13.36 5.10
C PRO A 25 -0.37 11.98 5.78
N LEU A 26 0.81 11.48 6.15
CA LEU A 26 0.95 10.23 6.90
C LEU A 26 0.22 10.33 8.24
N HIS A 27 -0.53 9.27 8.58
CA HIS A 27 -1.19 9.14 9.87
C HIS A 27 -0.51 8.06 10.71
N PRO A 28 -0.47 8.21 12.05
CA PRO A 28 0.04 7.17 12.93
C PRO A 28 -0.70 5.84 12.75
N LEU A 29 0.01 4.74 12.99
CA LEU A 29 -0.56 3.40 12.88
C LEU A 29 -1.49 3.06 14.06
N SER A 30 -1.33 3.73 15.21
CA SER A 30 -2.16 3.58 16.41
C SER A 30 -2.30 2.12 16.88
N HIS A 31 -1.16 1.45 17.08
CA HIS A 31 -1.08 0.04 17.52
C HIS A 31 -1.78 -0.98 16.61
N ARG A 32 -2.19 -0.59 15.40
CA ARG A 32 -2.73 -1.55 14.42
C ARG A 32 -1.60 -2.42 13.86
N THR A 33 -1.90 -3.68 13.59
CA THR A 33 -0.97 -4.58 12.90
C THR A 33 -1.11 -4.41 11.39
N VAL A 34 0.00 -4.25 10.67
CA VAL A 34 0.05 -4.34 9.20
C VAL A 34 0.53 -5.74 8.83
N ARG A 35 -0.24 -6.45 8.01
CA ARG A 35 0.10 -7.80 7.51
C ARG A 35 0.41 -7.72 6.02
N THR A 36 1.36 -8.51 5.57
CA THR A 36 1.73 -8.62 4.15
C THR A 36 1.67 -10.08 3.70
N ASN A 37 1.44 -10.29 2.42
CA ASN A 37 1.60 -11.59 1.77
C ASN A 37 2.99 -11.78 1.17
N ILE A 38 3.87 -10.79 1.31
CA ILE A 38 5.25 -10.81 0.83
C ILE A 38 6.11 -11.55 1.86
N ASP A 39 6.85 -12.54 1.38
CA ASP A 39 7.87 -13.25 2.15
C ASP A 39 9.18 -12.45 2.10
N PHE A 40 9.45 -11.71 3.17
CA PHE A 40 10.67 -10.91 3.30
C PHE A 40 11.90 -11.73 3.68
N LEU A 41 11.73 -13.01 4.06
CA LEU A 41 12.84 -13.89 4.40
C LEU A 41 13.46 -14.44 3.10
N ARG A 42 14.48 -13.76 2.62
CA ARG A 42 15.30 -14.24 1.49
C ARG A 42 16.33 -15.25 2.02
N LYS A 43 16.56 -16.34 1.28
CA LYS A 43 17.75 -17.16 1.51
C LYS A 43 18.96 -16.40 0.97
N GLU A 44 20.06 -16.42 1.70
CA GLU A 44 21.31 -15.80 1.29
C GLU A 44 21.75 -16.42 -0.05
N GLY A 45 21.93 -15.61 -1.09
CA GLY A 45 22.26 -16.05 -2.46
C GLY A 45 21.12 -16.00 -3.48
N ASP A 46 19.87 -15.79 -3.08
CA ASP A 46 18.75 -15.68 -4.03
C ASP A 46 18.75 -14.33 -4.74
N LYS A 47 19.03 -14.33 -6.05
CA LYS A 47 18.94 -13.14 -6.93
C LYS A 47 17.51 -12.61 -7.10
N CYS A 48 16.51 -13.42 -6.76
CA CYS A 48 15.10 -13.10 -7.00
C CYS A 48 14.50 -12.24 -5.87
N PRO A 49 13.65 -11.27 -6.22
CA PRO A 49 12.94 -10.43 -5.25
C PRO A 49 12.02 -11.26 -4.34
N PRO A 50 11.63 -10.71 -3.17
CA PRO A 50 10.75 -11.41 -2.23
C PRO A 50 9.48 -11.91 -2.91
N THR A 51 9.10 -13.15 -2.60
CA THR A 51 7.98 -13.83 -3.25
C THR A 51 6.67 -13.55 -2.51
N MET A 52 5.55 -13.52 -3.23
CA MET A 52 4.22 -13.38 -2.63
C MET A 52 3.61 -14.76 -2.40
N LYS A 53 3.02 -15.01 -1.22
CA LYS A 53 2.24 -16.22 -0.97
C LYS A 53 0.96 -16.18 -1.83
N PRO A 54 0.64 -17.23 -2.62
CA PRO A 54 -0.49 -17.23 -3.54
C PRO A 54 -1.84 -17.30 -2.82
N THR A 55 -1.85 -17.78 -1.58
CA THR A 55 -3.07 -17.89 -0.76
C THR A 55 -2.76 -17.39 0.64
N VAL A 56 -3.62 -16.52 1.15
CA VAL A 56 -3.49 -15.89 2.46
C VAL A 56 -4.82 -16.09 3.16
N MET A 57 -4.81 -16.83 4.27
CA MET A 57 -5.98 -17.09 5.09
C MET A 57 -5.78 -16.48 6.47
N TYR A 58 -6.85 -15.96 7.06
CA TYR A 58 -6.83 -15.62 8.48
C TYR A 58 -6.77 -16.93 9.26
N LYS A 59 -5.75 -17.08 10.11
CA LYS A 59 -5.72 -18.16 11.08
C LYS A 59 -6.67 -17.77 12.21
N GLU A 60 -7.74 -18.54 12.40
CA GLU A 60 -8.52 -18.46 13.63
C GLU A 60 -7.65 -18.98 14.77
N GLU A 61 -7.42 -18.16 15.79
CA GLU A 61 -6.89 -18.65 17.05
C GLU A 61 -8.02 -19.35 17.80
N PRO A 62 -7.82 -20.58 18.31
CA PRO A 62 -8.81 -21.20 19.17
C PRO A 62 -9.05 -20.28 20.36
N ARG A 63 -10.28 -19.77 20.52
CA ARG A 63 -10.67 -19.05 21.72
C ARG A 63 -10.56 -20.01 22.89
N LEU A 64 -9.63 -19.75 23.79
CA LEU A 64 -9.61 -20.38 25.11
C LEU A 64 -10.87 -19.88 25.85
N ILE A 65 -11.92 -20.69 25.84
CA ILE A 65 -13.06 -20.48 26.74
C ILE A 65 -12.59 -21.02 28.10
N ILE A 66 -12.32 -20.10 29.01
CA ILE A 66 -12.02 -20.38 30.43
C ILE A 66 -13.33 -20.72 31.14
#